data_AF-A0AAN6K6K5-F1
#
_entry.id   AF-A0AAN6K6K5-F1
#
_cell.length_a   1.000
_cell.length_b   1.000
_cell.length_c   1.000
_cell.angle_alpha   90.00
_cell.angle_beta   90.00
_cell.angle_gamma   90.00
#
_symmetry.space_group_name_H-M   'P 1'
#
loop_
_entity.id
_entity.type
_entity.pdbx_description
1 polymer ?
#
loop_
_entity_poly.entity_id
_entity_poly.type
_entity_poly.pdbx_seq_one_letter_code
_entity_poly.pdbx_strand_id
1 'polypeptide(L)'
;MERAADAWEHHTFKDTIVKAANLEIYYRALNFYLQEQPSLVTDLLQALTPRIDVNRVVRMFEKSDNIPLIKPFLLNVQSQNKRAVNDAINDLLIEEEDYKQLRDSVESFDNYEAVPLAQRLEKHDLVFFRQIAANIYRKNRRWDKSIALSKQDKLYKDAIETAAMSGKEEVVEELLRYFVDIGSKECYVGMLYACYDIISLPTVMEISWRHGLNDYTMPFMINYLSQQAATIVELKRDNEERKAREKEERKKEDDTGPILGQSRLMLTQGPMQTGGGPAAYGQTNGIMPQATGYAGFR
;
A
#
# COMPACT_ATOMS: atom_id res chain seq x y z
N MET A 1 -47.27 26.53 0.24
CA MET A 1 -46.20 27.54 0.40
C MET A 1 -46.70 28.95 0.15
N GLU A 2 -47.68 29.16 -0.73
CA GLU A 2 -48.23 30.49 -1.03
C GLU A 2 -48.99 31.17 0.13
N ARG A 3 -49.35 30.43 1.19
CA ARG A 3 -49.90 30.96 2.45
C ARG A 3 -49.05 30.58 3.65
N ALA A 4 -47.75 30.85 3.55
CA ALA A 4 -46.81 30.61 4.63
C ALA A 4 -47.17 31.39 5.90
N ALA A 5 -47.53 32.67 5.76
CA ALA A 5 -47.82 33.55 6.88
C ALA A 5 -49.02 33.10 7.75
N ASP A 6 -49.99 32.37 7.18
CA ASP A 6 -51.25 32.05 7.85
C ASP A 6 -51.27 30.66 8.51
N ALA A 7 -50.46 29.72 8.05
CA ALA A 7 -50.61 28.29 8.39
C ALA A 7 -49.28 27.54 8.59
N TRP A 8 -48.14 28.23 8.52
CA TRP A 8 -46.84 27.58 8.67
C TRP A 8 -46.48 27.41 10.14
N GLU A 9 -46.22 26.16 10.53
CA GLU A 9 -45.65 25.80 11.82
C GLU A 9 -44.63 24.68 11.59
N HIS A 10 -43.41 24.85 12.10
CA HIS A 10 -42.28 23.97 11.79
C HIS A 10 -42.54 22.49 12.17
N HIS A 11 -43.03 22.23 13.38
CA HIS A 11 -43.27 20.86 13.87
C HIS A 11 -44.37 20.15 13.06
N THR A 12 -45.50 20.83 12.87
CA THR A 12 -46.62 20.30 12.09
C THR A 12 -46.23 20.05 10.63
N PHE A 13 -45.41 20.92 10.05
CA PHE A 13 -44.88 20.73 8.69
C PHE A 13 -43.93 19.51 8.62
N LYS A 14 -43.06 19.32 9.62
CA LYS A 14 -42.12 18.19 9.70
C LYS A 14 -42.82 16.83 9.75
N ASP A 15 -43.95 16.73 10.45
CA ASP A 15 -44.70 15.47 10.55
C ASP A 15 -45.53 15.16 9.30
N THR A 16 -45.99 16.21 8.61
CA THR A 16 -46.81 16.07 7.39
C THR A 16 -45.96 15.78 6.16
N ILE A 17 -44.79 16.41 6.04
CA ILE A 17 -43.91 16.25 4.89
C ILE A 17 -43.38 14.81 4.75
N VAL A 18 -43.06 14.12 5.86
CA VAL A 18 -42.59 12.72 5.84
C VAL A 18 -43.63 11.76 5.23
N LYS A 19 -44.92 12.10 5.32
CA LYS A 19 -46.03 11.30 4.77
C LYS A 19 -46.27 11.55 3.27
N ALA A 20 -45.67 12.59 2.70
CA ALA A 20 -45.82 12.90 1.28
C ALA A 20 -45.20 11.79 0.40
N ALA A 21 -45.93 11.36 -0.65
CA ALA A 21 -45.45 10.35 -1.59
C ALA A 21 -44.57 10.95 -2.69
N ASN A 22 -44.79 12.21 -3.07
CA ASN A 22 -44.06 12.86 -4.16
C ASN A 22 -42.76 13.51 -3.64
N LEU A 23 -41.63 13.04 -4.15
CA LEU A 23 -40.31 13.54 -3.77
C LEU A 23 -40.05 15.00 -4.20
N GLU A 24 -40.71 15.50 -5.24
CA GLU A 24 -40.57 16.90 -5.68
C GLU A 24 -41.05 17.91 -4.63
N ILE A 25 -42.00 17.50 -3.78
CA ILE A 25 -42.48 18.33 -2.68
C ILE A 25 -41.37 18.57 -1.66
N TYR A 26 -40.47 17.59 -1.44
CA TYR A 26 -39.31 17.75 -0.56
C TYR A 26 -38.37 18.84 -1.07
N TYR A 27 -37.97 18.80 -2.35
CA TYR A 27 -37.06 19.80 -2.91
C TYR A 27 -37.70 21.19 -2.97
N ARG A 28 -39.00 21.28 -3.25
CA ARG A 28 -39.72 22.56 -3.19
C ARG A 28 -39.80 23.09 -1.76
N ALA A 29 -39.99 22.21 -0.77
CA ALA A 29 -39.98 22.58 0.64
C ALA A 29 -38.61 23.05 1.09
N LEU A 30 -37.54 22.38 0.68
CA LEU A 30 -36.17 22.83 0.97
C LEU A 30 -35.88 24.21 0.38
N ASN A 31 -36.33 24.51 -0.84
CA ASN A 31 -36.18 25.85 -1.42
C ASN A 31 -36.94 26.91 -0.61
N PHE A 32 -38.16 26.60 -0.18
CA PHE A 32 -38.96 27.50 0.64
C PHE A 32 -38.32 27.76 2.01
N TYR A 33 -37.83 26.71 2.68
CA TYR A 33 -37.11 26.86 3.96
C TYR A 33 -35.79 27.61 3.79
N LEU A 34 -35.08 27.42 2.68
CA LEU A 34 -33.85 28.16 2.38
C LEU A 34 -34.11 29.66 2.18
N GLN A 35 -35.27 30.05 1.64
CA GLN A 35 -35.63 31.45 1.41
C GLN A 35 -36.18 32.15 2.65
N GLU A 36 -37.05 31.47 3.41
CA GLU A 36 -37.79 32.07 4.52
C GLU A 36 -37.15 31.85 5.89
N GLN A 37 -36.57 30.66 6.14
CA GLN A 37 -36.03 30.32 7.46
C GLN A 37 -34.83 29.35 7.38
N PRO A 38 -33.63 29.87 7.05
CA PRO A 38 -32.43 29.05 6.83
C PRO A 38 -32.04 28.21 8.04
N SER A 39 -32.20 28.72 9.26
CA SER A 39 -31.76 28.03 10.49
C SER A 39 -32.44 26.69 10.75
N LEU A 40 -33.67 26.50 10.25
CA LEU A 40 -34.47 25.28 10.49
C LEU A 40 -34.33 24.25 9.35
N VAL A 41 -33.52 24.55 8.33
CA VAL A 41 -33.29 23.66 7.18
C VAL A 41 -32.61 22.36 7.63
N THR A 42 -31.67 22.44 8.57
CA THR A 42 -30.93 21.29 9.10
C THR A 42 -31.88 20.26 9.76
N ASP A 43 -32.81 20.72 10.57
CA ASP A 43 -33.79 19.88 11.27
C ASP A 43 -34.79 19.23 10.32
N LEU A 44 -35.17 19.95 9.25
CA LEU A 44 -36.00 19.41 8.18
C LEU A 44 -35.23 18.34 7.40
N LEU A 45 -33.99 18.61 7.01
CA LEU A 45 -33.14 17.65 6.30
C LEU A 45 -32.94 16.36 7.10
N GLN A 46 -32.76 16.45 8.42
CA GLN A 46 -32.66 15.28 9.30
C GLN A 46 -33.90 14.37 9.21
N ALA A 47 -35.11 14.94 9.24
CA ALA A 47 -36.35 14.15 9.09
C ALA A 47 -36.51 13.54 7.68
N LEU A 48 -35.94 14.16 6.66
CA LEU A 48 -36.04 13.73 5.26
C LEU A 48 -34.94 12.75 4.83
N THR A 49 -33.91 12.56 5.67
CA THR A 49 -32.75 11.68 5.41
C THR A 49 -33.08 10.33 4.77
N PRO A 50 -34.07 9.53 5.22
CA PRO A 50 -34.27 8.18 4.69
C PRO A 50 -34.87 8.13 3.27
N ARG A 51 -35.42 9.23 2.76
CA ARG A 51 -36.13 9.25 1.45
C ARG A 51 -35.53 10.21 0.43
N ILE A 52 -34.63 11.08 0.83
CA ILE A 52 -34.09 12.13 -0.03
C ILE A 52 -32.85 11.67 -0.81
N ASP A 53 -32.69 12.15 -2.05
CA ASP A 53 -31.45 11.97 -2.79
C ASP A 53 -30.45 13.06 -2.38
N VAL A 54 -29.48 12.65 -1.57
CA VAL A 54 -28.44 13.52 -1.02
C VAL A 54 -27.62 14.19 -2.11
N ASN A 55 -27.37 13.54 -3.26
CA ASN A 55 -26.59 14.16 -4.34
C ASN A 55 -27.33 15.36 -4.94
N ARG A 56 -28.65 15.26 -5.10
CA ARG A 56 -29.49 16.34 -5.61
C ARG A 56 -29.55 17.49 -4.61
N VAL A 57 -29.63 17.18 -3.31
CA VAL A 57 -29.57 18.17 -2.24
C VAL A 57 -28.24 18.92 -2.28
N VAL A 58 -27.10 18.22 -2.25
CA VAL A 58 -25.77 18.85 -2.26
C VAL A 58 -25.62 19.80 -3.47
N ARG A 59 -25.98 19.36 -4.69
CA ARG A 59 -25.94 20.21 -5.89
C ARG A 59 -26.84 21.44 -5.82
N MET A 60 -27.97 21.35 -5.11
CA MET A 60 -28.87 22.48 -4.91
C MET A 60 -28.24 23.50 -3.95
N PHE A 61 -27.63 23.03 -2.87
CA PHE A 61 -26.95 23.88 -1.90
C PHE A 61 -25.66 24.49 -2.45
N GLU A 62 -24.92 23.75 -3.27
CA GLU A 62 -23.73 24.21 -4.01
C GLU A 62 -24.05 25.38 -4.96
N LYS A 63 -25.16 25.31 -5.69
CA LYS A 63 -25.60 26.43 -6.55
C LYS A 63 -26.02 27.67 -5.77
N SER A 64 -26.46 27.49 -4.53
CA SER A 64 -26.95 28.58 -3.68
C SER A 64 -25.88 29.14 -2.74
N ASP A 65 -24.66 28.57 -2.76
CA ASP A 65 -23.54 28.91 -1.87
C ASP A 65 -23.86 28.84 -0.37
N ASN A 66 -24.87 28.04 0.00
CA ASN A 66 -25.34 27.87 1.39
C ASN A 66 -24.92 26.51 1.97
N ILE A 67 -23.83 25.93 1.47
CA ILE A 67 -23.33 24.63 1.92
C ILE A 67 -22.93 24.66 3.42
N PRO A 68 -22.32 25.72 3.99
CA PRO A 68 -21.93 25.72 5.41
C PRO A 68 -23.10 25.49 6.37
N LEU A 69 -24.30 25.96 6.01
CA LEU A 69 -25.53 25.82 6.80
C LEU A 69 -25.92 24.35 7.02
N ILE A 70 -25.62 23.48 6.05
CA ILE A 70 -25.97 22.06 6.09
C ILE A 70 -24.85 21.18 6.65
N LYS A 71 -23.76 21.74 7.19
CA LYS A 71 -22.63 20.98 7.74
C LYS A 71 -23.04 19.87 8.73
N PRO A 72 -23.90 20.11 9.75
CA PRO A 72 -24.31 19.06 10.68
C PRO A 72 -25.07 17.91 9.99
N PHE A 73 -25.82 18.23 8.93
CA PHE A 73 -26.51 17.24 8.12
C PHE A 73 -25.52 16.42 7.27
N LEU A 74 -24.55 17.07 6.63
CA LEU A 74 -23.53 16.39 5.83
C LEU A 74 -22.71 15.41 6.66
N LEU A 75 -22.31 15.77 7.90
CA LEU A 75 -21.58 14.89 8.81
C LEU A 75 -22.41 13.65 9.20
N ASN A 76 -23.70 13.79 9.47
CA ASN A 76 -24.58 12.65 9.77
C ASN A 76 -24.73 11.69 8.57
N VAL A 77 -24.78 12.26 7.37
CA VAL A 77 -24.98 11.54 6.11
C VAL A 77 -23.67 10.98 5.54
N GLN A 78 -22.53 11.39 6.08
CA GLN A 78 -21.20 10.97 5.64
C GLN A 78 -21.00 9.45 5.68
N SER A 79 -21.70 8.76 6.58
CA SER A 79 -21.77 7.29 6.64
C SER A 79 -22.21 6.61 5.34
N GLN A 80 -22.94 7.31 4.46
CA GLN A 80 -23.37 6.79 3.16
C GLN A 80 -22.27 6.80 2.10
N ASN A 81 -21.09 7.36 2.42
CA ASN A 81 -19.88 7.44 1.59
C ASN A 81 -20.17 7.86 0.14
N LYS A 82 -20.96 8.92 -0.03
CA LYS A 82 -21.30 9.48 -1.33
C LYS A 82 -20.26 10.52 -1.73
N ARG A 83 -19.76 10.42 -2.95
CA ARG A 83 -18.75 11.33 -3.50
C ARG A 83 -19.11 12.81 -3.38
N ALA A 84 -20.30 13.21 -3.82
CA ALA A 84 -20.69 14.63 -3.76
C ALA A 84 -20.71 15.17 -2.33
N VAL A 85 -21.08 14.33 -1.34
CA VAL A 85 -21.08 14.68 0.08
C VAL A 85 -19.65 14.84 0.59
N ASN A 86 -18.78 13.89 0.29
CA ASN A 86 -17.39 13.94 0.72
C ASN A 86 -16.64 15.11 0.09
N ASP A 87 -16.82 15.35 -1.21
CA ASP A 87 -16.22 16.50 -1.91
C ASP A 87 -16.70 17.82 -1.28
N ALA A 88 -18.01 17.99 -1.04
CA ALA A 88 -18.56 19.18 -0.39
C ALA A 88 -18.09 19.36 1.06
N ILE A 89 -18.01 18.28 1.85
CA ILE A 89 -17.46 18.33 3.22
C ILE A 89 -15.99 18.74 3.18
N ASN A 90 -15.20 18.17 2.27
CA ASN A 90 -13.78 18.49 2.18
C ASN A 90 -13.56 19.95 1.78
N ASP A 91 -14.34 20.48 0.84
CA ASP A 91 -14.28 21.90 0.47
C ASP A 91 -14.66 22.81 1.63
N LEU A 92 -15.72 22.49 2.38
CA LEU A 92 -16.10 23.23 3.59
C LEU A 92 -15.00 23.22 4.65
N LEU A 93 -14.41 22.06 4.92
CA LEU A 93 -13.37 21.92 5.95
C LEU A 93 -12.08 22.65 5.56
N ILE A 94 -11.80 22.83 4.26
CA ILE A 94 -10.71 23.67 3.78
C ILE A 94 -11.01 25.14 4.06
N GLU A 95 -12.24 25.61 3.82
CA GLU A 95 -12.63 27.00 4.06
C GLU A 95 -12.67 27.37 5.54
N GLU A 96 -13.10 26.43 6.40
CA GLU A 96 -13.13 26.62 7.86
C GLU A 96 -11.77 26.38 8.53
N GLU A 97 -10.75 26.00 7.77
CA GLU A 97 -9.39 25.67 8.24
C GLU A 97 -9.33 24.53 9.29
N ASP A 98 -10.35 23.68 9.39
CA ASP A 98 -10.37 22.55 10.34
C ASP A 98 -9.65 21.32 9.78
N TYR A 99 -8.33 21.30 9.99
CA TYR A 99 -7.46 20.20 9.58
C TYR A 99 -7.71 18.88 10.34
N LYS A 100 -8.28 18.91 11.55
CA LYS A 100 -8.49 17.69 12.34
C LYS A 100 -9.65 16.88 11.79
N GLN A 101 -10.79 17.54 11.61
CA GLN A 101 -11.97 16.91 11.02
C GLN A 101 -11.69 16.47 9.58
N LEU A 102 -10.91 17.25 8.82
CA LEU A 102 -10.55 16.85 7.45
C LEU A 102 -9.73 15.57 7.44
N ARG A 103 -8.76 15.43 8.35
CA ARG A 103 -7.96 14.21 8.45
C ARG A 103 -8.83 12.99 8.76
N ASP A 104 -9.69 13.08 9.77
CA ASP A 104 -10.55 11.96 10.18
C ASP A 104 -11.55 11.58 9.06
N SER A 105 -12.09 12.59 8.37
CA SER A 105 -12.96 12.44 7.19
C SER A 105 -12.26 11.68 6.05
N VAL A 106 -11.08 12.14 5.66
CA VAL A 106 -10.26 11.56 4.57
C VAL A 106 -9.72 10.18 4.93
N GLU A 107 -9.51 9.91 6.22
CA GLU A 107 -9.07 8.61 6.70
C GLU A 107 -10.18 7.57 6.64
N SER A 108 -11.38 7.95 7.10
CA SER A 108 -12.54 7.07 7.26
C SER A 108 -13.32 6.82 5.97
N PHE A 109 -13.41 7.83 5.09
CA PHE A 109 -14.23 7.78 3.88
C PHE A 109 -13.35 7.92 2.63
N ASP A 110 -13.44 6.95 1.71
CA ASP A 110 -12.53 6.80 0.56
C ASP A 110 -13.12 7.26 -0.78
N ASN A 111 -14.43 7.54 -0.85
CA ASN A 111 -15.09 7.92 -2.10
C ASN A 111 -15.06 9.43 -2.31
N TYR A 112 -13.93 9.97 -2.76
CA TYR A 112 -13.75 11.40 -3.10
C TYR A 112 -12.70 11.57 -4.21
N GLU A 113 -12.62 12.78 -4.79
CA GLU A 113 -11.63 13.10 -5.81
C GLU A 113 -10.24 13.40 -5.21
N ALA A 114 -9.45 12.34 -5.02
CA ALA A 114 -8.15 12.43 -4.35
C ALA A 114 -7.12 13.34 -5.05
N VAL A 115 -7.05 13.33 -6.38
CA VAL A 115 -5.99 14.07 -7.11
C VAL A 115 -6.26 15.59 -7.10
N PRO A 116 -7.45 16.08 -7.49
CA PRO A 116 -7.76 17.51 -7.42
C PRO A 116 -7.70 18.06 -5.99
N LEU A 117 -8.21 17.30 -5.01
CA LEU A 117 -8.18 17.69 -3.61
C LEU A 117 -6.74 17.88 -3.11
N ALA A 118 -5.85 16.92 -3.40
CA ALA A 118 -4.45 17.00 -3.00
C ALA A 118 -3.72 18.19 -3.65
N GLN A 119 -4.00 18.50 -4.92
CA GLN A 119 -3.43 19.67 -5.61
C GLN A 119 -3.89 21.01 -5.01
N ARG A 120 -5.12 21.08 -4.52
CA ARG A 120 -5.65 22.27 -3.83
C ARG A 120 -4.97 22.44 -2.47
N LEU A 121 -4.84 21.35 -1.71
CA LEU A 121 -4.22 21.33 -0.39
C LEU A 121 -2.70 21.63 -0.43
N GLU A 122 -2.01 21.26 -1.50
CA GLU A 122 -0.59 21.55 -1.71
C GLU A 122 -0.27 23.06 -1.69
N LYS A 123 -1.20 23.88 -2.18
CA LYS A 123 -1.03 25.35 -2.26
C LYS A 123 -1.39 26.07 -0.98
N HIS A 124 -1.91 25.38 0.03
CA HIS A 124 -2.35 26.02 1.27
C HIS A 124 -1.16 26.50 2.10
N ASP A 125 -1.33 27.57 2.87
CA ASP A 125 -0.25 28.17 3.68
C ASP A 125 0.07 27.35 4.93
N LEU A 126 -0.93 26.61 5.45
CA LEU A 126 -0.78 25.76 6.62
C LEU A 126 -0.16 24.41 6.28
N VAL A 127 0.90 24.06 7.01
CA VAL A 127 1.63 22.78 6.86
C VAL A 127 0.72 21.57 7.14
N PHE A 128 -0.26 21.68 8.04
CA PHE A 128 -1.18 20.59 8.35
C PHE A 128 -2.04 20.15 7.15
N PHE A 129 -2.45 21.09 6.29
CA PHE A 129 -3.18 20.75 5.08
C PHE A 129 -2.29 20.09 4.03
N ARG A 130 -1.02 20.51 3.93
CA ARG A 130 -0.04 19.84 3.07
C ARG A 130 0.30 18.43 3.57
N GLN A 131 0.35 18.23 4.89
CA GLN A 131 0.50 16.90 5.49
C GLN A 131 -0.68 15.97 5.10
N ILE A 132 -1.91 16.50 5.13
CA ILE A 132 -3.09 15.76 4.66
C ILE A 132 -2.96 15.45 3.15
N ALA A 133 -2.51 16.41 2.33
CA ALA A 133 -2.26 16.19 0.91
C ALA A 133 -1.22 15.08 0.67
N ALA A 134 -0.13 15.05 1.45
CA ALA A 134 0.88 14.01 1.40
C ALA A 134 0.26 12.64 1.73
N ASN A 135 -0.61 12.55 2.74
CA ASN A 135 -1.32 11.32 3.10
C ASN A 135 -2.32 10.88 2.01
N ILE A 136 -2.99 11.82 1.33
CA ILE A 136 -3.87 11.51 0.19
C ILE A 136 -3.04 10.93 -0.97
N TYR A 137 -1.90 11.54 -1.31
CA TYR A 137 -0.99 11.00 -2.34
C TYR A 137 -0.44 9.63 -1.97
N ARG A 138 -0.15 9.41 -0.69
CA ARG A 138 0.28 8.13 -0.10
C ARG A 138 -0.78 7.05 -0.31
N LYS A 139 -2.05 7.33 0.02
CA LYS A 139 -3.19 6.41 -0.25
C LYS A 139 -3.35 6.10 -1.75
N ASN A 140 -3.10 7.10 -2.62
CA ASN A 140 -3.22 6.95 -4.07
C ASN A 140 -1.95 6.35 -4.74
N ARG A 141 -0.99 5.83 -3.97
CA ARG A 141 0.28 5.23 -4.44
C ARG A 141 1.14 6.17 -5.30
N ARG A 142 0.96 7.48 -5.17
CA ARG A 142 1.78 8.51 -5.83
C ARG A 142 2.91 8.95 -4.89
N TRP A 143 3.90 8.08 -4.74
CA TRP A 143 4.99 8.23 -3.77
C TRP A 143 5.85 9.46 -4.05
N ASP A 144 6.22 9.71 -5.31
CA ASP A 144 7.14 10.80 -5.70
C ASP A 144 6.60 12.19 -5.31
N LYS A 145 5.31 12.42 -5.55
CA LYS A 145 4.64 13.68 -5.19
C LYS A 145 4.49 13.85 -3.68
N SER A 146 4.17 12.76 -2.98
CA SER A 146 4.07 12.78 -1.51
C SER A 146 5.42 13.13 -0.88
N ILE A 147 6.50 12.50 -1.37
CA ILE A 147 7.86 12.74 -0.88
C ILE A 147 8.34 14.14 -1.25
N ALA A 148 8.09 14.63 -2.46
CA ALA A 148 8.44 16.00 -2.84
C ALA A 148 7.80 17.04 -1.90
N LEU A 149 6.53 16.85 -1.55
CA LEU A 149 5.83 17.71 -0.60
C LEU A 149 6.42 17.62 0.81
N SER A 150 6.68 16.40 1.30
CA SER A 150 7.34 16.21 2.61
C SER A 150 8.77 16.77 2.65
N LYS A 151 9.50 16.75 1.52
CA LYS A 151 10.82 17.38 1.38
C LYS A 151 10.71 18.91 1.50
N GLN A 152 9.70 19.51 0.87
CA GLN A 152 9.44 20.97 0.94
C GLN A 152 9.11 21.43 2.35
N ASP A 153 8.26 20.69 3.06
CA ASP A 153 7.79 21.04 4.40
C ASP A 153 8.76 20.60 5.51
N LYS A 154 9.88 19.93 5.16
CA LYS A 154 10.88 19.37 6.08
C LYS A 154 10.28 18.38 7.11
N LEU A 155 9.18 17.73 6.74
CA LEU A 155 8.49 16.78 7.59
C LEU A 155 9.06 15.38 7.36
N TYR A 156 10.20 15.12 7.99
CA TYR A 156 11.00 13.92 7.69
C TYR A 156 10.40 12.61 8.21
N LYS A 157 9.63 12.65 9.31
CA LYS A 157 8.95 11.47 9.84
C LYS A 157 7.97 10.88 8.82
N ASP A 158 7.10 11.71 8.28
CA ASP A 158 6.07 11.30 7.31
C ASP A 158 6.69 10.86 5.98
N ALA A 159 7.81 11.49 5.58
CA ALA A 159 8.58 11.05 4.41
C ALA A 159 9.14 9.63 4.59
N ILE A 160 9.69 9.31 5.77
CA ILE A 160 10.23 7.98 6.09
C ILE A 160 9.11 6.93 6.12
N GLU A 161 7.98 7.22 6.77
CA GLU A 161 6.82 6.32 6.78
C GLU A 161 6.26 6.08 5.38
N THR A 162 6.22 7.11 4.54
CA THR A 162 5.79 7.02 3.14
C THR A 162 6.75 6.18 2.31
N ALA A 163 8.05 6.34 2.51
CA ALA A 163 9.07 5.52 1.84
C ALA A 163 8.98 4.05 2.25
N ALA A 164 8.82 3.77 3.55
CA ALA A 164 8.64 2.41 4.07
C ALA A 164 7.40 1.72 3.48
N MET A 165 6.27 2.44 3.34
CA MET A 165 5.07 1.88 2.71
C MET A 165 5.15 1.73 1.19
N SER A 166 6.04 2.49 0.53
CA SER A 166 6.15 2.44 -0.92
C SER A 166 6.69 1.09 -1.42
N GLY A 167 7.52 0.42 -0.62
CA GLY A 167 8.16 -0.85 -0.99
C GLY A 167 9.12 -0.74 -2.19
N LYS A 168 9.46 0.48 -2.64
CA LYS A 168 10.30 0.71 -3.82
C LYS A 168 11.70 1.12 -3.41
N GLU A 169 12.68 0.32 -3.81
CA GLU A 169 14.09 0.58 -3.55
C GLU A 169 14.56 1.92 -4.11
N GLU A 170 14.21 2.24 -5.36
CA GLU A 170 14.59 3.50 -6.02
C GLU A 170 14.19 4.76 -5.22
N VAL A 171 12.97 4.74 -4.68
CA VAL A 171 12.40 5.86 -3.91
C VAL A 171 13.12 6.00 -2.57
N VAL A 172 13.45 4.88 -1.93
CA VAL A 172 14.20 4.85 -0.68
C VAL A 172 15.63 5.31 -0.90
N GLU A 173 16.30 4.89 -1.96
CA GLU A 173 17.66 5.33 -2.30
C GLU A 173 17.73 6.82 -2.60
N GLU A 174 16.76 7.37 -3.35
CA GLU A 174 16.70 8.81 -3.63
C GLU A 174 16.52 9.61 -2.33
N LEU A 175 15.62 9.15 -1.46
CA LEU A 175 15.39 9.79 -0.17
C LEU A 175 16.61 9.65 0.76
N LEU A 176 17.32 8.52 0.70
CA LEU A 176 18.55 8.26 1.44
C LEU A 176 19.66 9.23 1.07
N ARG A 177 19.89 9.43 -0.23
CA ARG A 177 20.85 10.41 -0.74
C ARG A 177 20.49 11.82 -0.31
N TYR A 178 19.21 12.19 -0.40
CA TYR A 178 18.73 13.51 0.03
C TYR A 178 19.02 13.78 1.52
N PHE A 179 18.78 12.81 2.40
CA PHE A 179 19.05 12.99 3.83
C PHE A 179 20.54 13.13 4.17
N VAL A 180 21.38 12.44 3.42
CA VAL A 180 22.83 12.49 3.57
C VAL A 180 23.37 13.84 3.08
N ASP A 181 22.83 14.38 1.99
CA ASP A 181 23.16 15.72 1.48
C ASP A 181 22.74 16.83 2.45
N ILE A 182 21.59 16.69 3.12
CA ILE A 182 21.17 17.60 4.19
C ILE A 182 22.08 17.47 5.42
N GLY A 183 22.71 16.31 5.63
CA GLY A 183 23.54 16.02 6.80
C GLY A 183 22.74 15.71 8.06
N SER A 184 21.44 15.40 7.95
CA SER A 184 20.61 15.02 9.10
C SER A 184 20.81 13.55 9.48
N LYS A 185 21.71 13.32 10.43
CA LYS A 185 22.11 11.98 10.90
C LYS A 185 20.96 11.19 11.52
N GLU A 186 20.01 11.87 12.16
CA GLU A 186 18.85 11.24 12.80
C GLU A 186 17.88 10.65 11.78
N CYS A 187 17.63 11.37 10.68
CA CYS A 187 16.74 10.91 9.61
C CYS A 187 17.35 9.75 8.84
N TYR A 188 18.68 9.78 8.67
CA TYR A 188 19.44 8.67 8.10
C TYR A 188 19.25 7.38 8.90
N VAL A 189 19.47 7.44 10.22
CA VAL A 189 19.24 6.28 11.11
C VAL A 189 17.79 5.83 11.08
N GLY A 190 16.83 6.76 11.19
CA GLY A 190 15.40 6.45 11.18
C GLY A 190 14.96 5.68 9.92
N MET A 191 15.53 6.00 8.77
CA MET A 191 15.26 5.33 7.50
C MET A 191 15.90 3.94 7.41
N LEU A 192 17.12 3.74 7.92
CA LEU A 192 17.74 2.40 7.99
C LEU A 192 16.90 1.42 8.81
N TYR A 193 16.25 1.91 9.88
CA TYR A 193 15.37 1.09 10.70
C TYR A 193 13.98 0.90 10.09
N ALA A 194 13.39 1.96 9.52
CA ALA A 194 12.04 1.89 8.96
C ALA A 194 11.97 1.10 7.65
N CYS A 195 13.03 1.13 6.84
CA CYS A 195 13.10 0.46 5.53
C CYS A 195 14.10 -0.72 5.53
N TYR A 196 14.24 -1.42 6.67
CA TYR A 196 15.23 -2.49 6.86
C TYR A 196 15.16 -3.60 5.80
N ASP A 197 13.95 -3.91 5.35
CA ASP A 197 13.61 -4.95 4.38
C ASP A 197 13.78 -4.52 2.92
N ILE A 198 13.62 -3.23 2.63
CA ILE A 198 13.64 -2.68 1.26
C ILE A 198 15.05 -2.24 0.84
N ILE A 199 15.90 -1.85 1.80
CA ILE A 199 17.20 -1.25 1.51
C ILE A 199 18.24 -2.29 1.09
N SER A 200 18.93 -2.00 -0.01
CA SER A 200 20.11 -2.75 -0.45
C SER A 200 21.36 -2.39 0.37
N LEU A 201 21.97 -3.43 0.96
CA LEU A 201 23.19 -3.31 1.78
C LEU A 201 24.35 -2.61 1.04
N PRO A 202 24.70 -2.97 -0.22
CA PRO A 202 25.74 -2.28 -0.98
C PRO A 202 25.59 -0.76 -1.01
N THR A 203 24.38 -0.25 -1.26
CA THR A 203 24.10 1.19 -1.34
C THR A 203 24.34 1.87 0.00
N VAL A 204 23.91 1.25 1.10
CA VAL A 204 24.15 1.78 2.46
C VAL A 204 25.63 1.83 2.79
N MET A 205 26.37 0.77 2.47
CA MET A 205 27.82 0.72 2.76
C MET A 205 28.59 1.77 1.96
N GLU A 206 28.24 1.95 0.67
CA GLU A 206 28.85 2.98 -0.16
C GLU A 206 28.61 4.38 0.42
N ILE A 207 27.37 4.69 0.78
CA ILE A 207 26.98 5.98 1.35
C ILE A 207 27.66 6.21 2.71
N SER A 208 27.67 5.20 3.58
CA SER A 208 28.30 5.29 4.89
C SER A 208 29.79 5.57 4.80
N TRP A 209 30.47 4.88 3.88
CA TRP A 209 31.90 5.05 3.64
C TRP A 209 32.23 6.43 3.06
N ARG A 210 31.47 6.89 2.05
CA ARG A 210 31.71 8.20 1.41
C ARG A 210 31.48 9.38 2.35
N HIS A 211 30.50 9.29 3.25
CA HIS A 211 30.10 10.39 4.13
C HIS A 211 30.58 10.25 5.58
N GLY A 212 31.33 9.19 5.90
CA GLY A 212 31.89 8.98 7.23
C GLY A 212 30.84 8.71 8.31
N LEU A 213 29.71 8.07 7.95
CA LEU A 213 28.57 7.79 8.84
C LEU A 213 28.65 6.42 9.51
N ASN A 214 29.83 5.81 9.53
CA ASN A 214 30.04 4.43 9.97
C ASN A 214 29.40 4.13 11.33
N ASP A 215 29.63 4.99 12.34
CA ASP A 215 29.14 4.81 13.70
C ASP A 215 27.61 4.68 13.77
N TYR A 216 26.88 5.38 12.90
CA TYR A 216 25.42 5.33 12.82
C TYR A 216 24.91 4.11 12.05
N THR A 217 25.70 3.59 11.12
CA THR A 217 25.37 2.37 10.36
C THR A 217 25.72 1.07 11.07
N MET A 218 26.64 1.09 12.02
CA MET A 218 27.12 -0.12 12.70
C MET A 218 25.98 -0.97 13.30
N PRO A 219 24.98 -0.40 14.01
CA PRO A 219 23.87 -1.20 14.55
C PRO A 219 23.05 -1.92 13.48
N PHE A 220 22.77 -1.25 12.36
CA PHE A 220 22.07 -1.84 11.22
C PHE A 220 22.88 -3.01 10.64
N MET A 221 24.18 -2.81 10.45
CA MET A 221 25.08 -3.81 9.89
C MET A 221 25.20 -5.05 10.80
N ILE A 222 25.31 -4.86 12.12
CA ILE A 222 25.37 -5.97 13.08
C ILE A 222 24.10 -6.83 12.98
N ASN A 223 22.93 -6.20 12.95
CA ASN A 223 21.66 -6.91 12.82
C ASN A 223 21.56 -7.67 11.49
N TYR A 224 21.94 -7.03 10.39
CA TYR A 224 21.94 -7.65 9.06
C TYR A 224 22.88 -8.85 8.97
N LEU A 225 24.13 -8.70 9.42
CA LEU A 225 25.10 -9.81 9.42
C LEU A 225 24.68 -10.94 10.36
N SER A 226 24.05 -10.64 11.50
CA SER A 226 23.51 -11.65 12.41
C SER A 226 22.39 -12.46 11.75
N GLN A 227 21.44 -11.80 11.08
CA GLN A 227 20.37 -12.48 10.34
C GLN A 227 20.91 -13.30 9.16
N GLN A 228 21.90 -12.77 8.43
CA GLN A 228 22.57 -13.53 7.38
C GLN A 228 23.29 -14.76 7.93
N ALA A 229 24.00 -14.64 9.06
CA ALA A 229 24.66 -15.78 9.69
C ALA A 229 23.64 -16.85 10.14
N ALA A 230 22.54 -16.44 10.76
CA ALA A 230 21.47 -17.35 11.19
C ALA A 230 20.83 -18.10 10.00
N THR A 231 20.46 -17.37 8.94
CA THR A 231 19.89 -17.96 7.73
C THR A 231 20.86 -18.89 7.00
N ILE A 232 22.16 -18.55 6.96
CA ILE A 232 23.20 -19.44 6.40
C ILE A 232 23.30 -20.74 7.22
N VAL A 233 23.19 -20.67 8.54
CA VAL A 233 23.20 -21.86 9.41
C VAL A 233 21.98 -22.74 9.15
N GLU A 234 20.79 -22.15 9.07
CA GLU A 234 19.55 -22.87 8.74
C GLU A 234 19.63 -23.54 7.36
N LEU A 235 20.05 -22.79 6.34
CA LEU A 235 20.21 -23.32 4.97
C LEU A 235 21.27 -24.43 4.89
N LYS A 236 22.33 -24.36 5.70
CA LYS A 236 23.33 -25.44 5.78
C LYS A 236 22.71 -26.70 6.36
N ARG A 237 21.97 -26.58 7.48
CA ARG A 237 21.28 -27.71 8.11
C ARG A 237 20.28 -28.35 7.14
N ASP A 238 19.44 -27.54 6.49
CA ASP A 238 18.44 -28.04 5.55
C ASP A 238 19.08 -28.72 4.32
N ASN A 239 20.23 -28.22 3.85
CA ASN A 239 21.00 -28.86 2.78
C ASN A 239 21.63 -30.19 3.22
N GLU A 240 22.11 -30.27 4.46
CA GLU A 240 22.64 -31.51 5.02
C GLU A 240 21.54 -32.57 5.17
N GLU A 241 20.35 -32.17 5.64
CA GLU A 241 19.17 -33.04 5.71
C GLU A 241 18.69 -33.50 4.33
N ARG A 242 18.64 -32.60 3.33
CA ARG A 242 18.31 -32.96 1.94
C ARG A 242 19.33 -33.95 1.37
N LYS A 243 20.62 -33.69 1.54
CA LYS A 243 21.69 -34.61 1.11
C LYS A 243 21.63 -35.96 1.83
N ALA A 244 21.18 -36.00 3.09
CA ALA A 244 20.99 -37.25 3.82
C ALA A 244 19.79 -38.04 3.25
N ARG A 245 18.66 -37.39 2.98
CA ARG A 245 17.47 -38.01 2.37
C ARG A 245 17.76 -38.53 0.95
N GLU A 246 18.44 -37.74 0.12
CA GLU A 246 18.85 -38.16 -1.24
C GLU A 246 19.82 -39.35 -1.20
N LYS A 247 20.70 -39.43 -0.20
CA LYS A 247 21.57 -40.60 0.00
C LYS A 247 20.79 -41.83 0.43
N GLU A 248 19.73 -41.68 1.22
CA GLU A 248 18.86 -42.79 1.61
C GLU A 248 17.98 -43.27 0.44
N GLU A 249 17.51 -42.37 -0.42
CA GLU A 249 16.74 -42.71 -1.62
C GLU A 249 17.60 -43.37 -2.70
N ARG A 250 18.81 -42.85 -2.99
CA ARG A 250 19.76 -43.50 -3.91
C ARG A 250 20.15 -44.90 -3.45
N LYS A 251 20.29 -45.11 -2.14
CA LYS A 251 20.53 -46.46 -1.58
C LYS A 251 19.35 -47.40 -1.76
N LYS A 252 18.12 -46.90 -1.87
CA LYS A 252 16.90 -47.71 -2.12
C LYS A 252 16.71 -48.00 -3.61
N GLU A 253 17.07 -47.07 -4.49
CA GLU A 253 17.06 -47.27 -5.95
C GLU A 253 18.14 -48.25 -6.43
N ASP A 254 19.36 -48.19 -5.88
CA ASP A 254 20.41 -49.19 -6.15
C ASP A 254 20.03 -50.61 -5.67
N ASP A 255 19.10 -50.72 -4.71
CA ASP A 255 18.59 -51.99 -4.18
C ASP A 255 17.39 -52.53 -5.01
N THR A 256 16.88 -51.76 -5.99
CA THR A 256 15.71 -52.12 -6.82
C THR A 256 15.99 -52.14 -8.34
N GLY A 257 17.03 -52.89 -8.77
CA GLY A 257 17.06 -53.65 -10.04
C GLY A 257 18.21 -53.32 -11.02
N PRO A 258 18.88 -54.33 -11.66
CA PRO A 258 18.21 -55.46 -12.34
C PRO A 258 18.85 -56.86 -12.14
N ILE A 259 18.03 -57.91 -12.03
CA ILE A 259 18.13 -59.21 -12.74
C ILE A 259 16.92 -60.07 -12.34
N LEU A 260 15.90 -60.00 -13.19
CA LEU A 260 15.01 -61.12 -13.47
C LEU A 260 15.80 -62.06 -14.41
N GLY A 261 15.85 -63.35 -14.08
CA GLY A 261 16.11 -64.39 -15.09
C GLY A 261 17.36 -65.24 -14.87
N GLN A 262 17.14 -66.36 -14.18
CA GLN A 262 17.57 -67.69 -14.60
C GLN A 262 19.02 -67.88 -15.12
N SER A 263 19.70 -68.79 -14.41
CA SER A 263 20.40 -69.97 -14.94
C SER A 263 21.94 -69.98 -14.96
N ARG A 264 22.45 -70.87 -14.07
CA ARG A 264 23.67 -71.71 -14.17
C ARG A 264 25.01 -70.98 -14.00
N LEU A 265 26.05 -71.53 -13.37
CA LEU A 265 26.48 -72.93 -13.27
C LEU A 265 27.52 -73.08 -12.13
N MET A 266 27.61 -74.32 -11.64
CA MET A 266 28.34 -74.82 -10.47
C MET A 266 29.89 -74.77 -10.56
N LEU A 267 30.52 -74.64 -9.39
CA LEU A 267 31.64 -75.44 -8.84
C LEU A 267 32.62 -76.10 -9.84
N THR A 268 33.91 -75.75 -9.81
CA THR A 268 35.07 -76.69 -9.66
C THR A 268 36.43 -75.98 -9.75
N GLN A 269 37.17 -76.03 -8.64
CA GLN A 269 38.60 -76.32 -8.48
C GLN A 269 39.52 -76.42 -9.74
N GLY A 270 40.67 -75.73 -9.71
CA GLY A 270 41.81 -75.96 -10.61
C GLY A 270 43.01 -75.01 -10.36
N PRO A 271 44.25 -75.49 -10.16
CA PRO A 271 45.39 -74.70 -9.67
C PRO A 271 46.37 -74.22 -10.75
N MET A 272 47.21 -73.25 -10.35
CA MET A 272 48.60 -73.02 -10.79
C MET A 272 48.89 -72.11 -12.00
N GLN A 273 49.92 -71.30 -11.78
CA GLN A 273 50.98 -70.87 -12.71
C GLN A 273 50.76 -69.66 -13.65
N THR A 274 51.50 -68.60 -13.27
CA THR A 274 52.43 -67.81 -14.12
C THR A 274 51.94 -67.12 -15.38
N GLY A 275 52.12 -65.81 -15.37
CA GLY A 275 52.89 -65.16 -16.44
C GLY A 275 52.20 -64.00 -17.14
N GLY A 276 52.90 -62.87 -17.19
CA GLY A 276 52.91 -62.06 -18.41
C GLY A 276 52.12 -60.76 -18.41
N GLY A 277 52.69 -59.73 -17.77
CA GLY A 277 53.01 -58.48 -18.47
C GLY A 277 51.93 -57.39 -18.66
N PRO A 278 52.35 -56.15 -18.96
CA PRO A 278 51.65 -54.92 -18.57
C PRO A 278 51.24 -54.01 -19.76
N ALA A 279 50.20 -53.18 -19.60
CA ALA A 279 49.92 -51.93 -20.34
C ALA A 279 48.43 -51.55 -20.14
N ALA A 280 47.92 -50.33 -20.31
CA ALA A 280 48.44 -48.96 -20.33
C ALA A 280 47.19 -48.05 -20.49
N TYR A 281 47.20 -46.89 -19.81
CA TYR A 281 46.69 -45.57 -20.23
C TYR A 281 45.27 -45.31 -20.79
N GLY A 282 44.68 -44.20 -20.29
CA GLY A 282 43.88 -43.24 -21.08
C GLY A 282 42.37 -43.21 -20.79
N GLN A 283 41.81 -42.33 -19.94
CA GLN A 283 41.42 -40.92 -20.16
C GLN A 283 40.31 -40.63 -21.20
N THR A 284 39.24 -40.01 -20.66
CA THR A 284 38.37 -38.93 -21.19
C THR A 284 37.19 -39.18 -22.17
N ASN A 285 36.04 -38.62 -21.74
CA ASN A 285 34.94 -37.96 -22.47
C ASN A 285 34.17 -38.67 -23.60
N GLY A 286 32.88 -38.90 -23.34
CA GLY A 286 31.84 -39.07 -24.36
C GLY A 286 30.75 -38.01 -24.22
N ILE A 287 30.74 -37.04 -25.15
CA ILE A 287 29.59 -36.19 -25.48
C ILE A 287 28.92 -36.83 -26.69
N MET A 288 27.59 -37.03 -26.65
CA MET A 288 26.77 -37.16 -27.85
C MET A 288 25.53 -36.25 -27.76
N PRO A 289 25.17 -35.52 -28.84
CA PRO A 289 24.01 -34.63 -28.91
C PRO A 289 22.82 -35.25 -29.66
N GLN A 290 21.60 -34.77 -29.38
CA GLN A 290 20.38 -35.00 -30.17
C GLN A 290 19.34 -33.91 -29.81
N ALA A 291 18.33 -33.57 -30.59
CA ALA A 291 18.23 -33.17 -32.00
C ALA A 291 16.92 -32.36 -32.12
N THR A 292 17.00 -31.22 -32.78
CA THR A 292 15.97 -30.40 -33.46
C THR A 292 14.54 -30.95 -33.64
N GLY A 293 13.55 -30.07 -33.42
CA GLY A 293 12.20 -30.15 -34.00
C GLY A 293 11.53 -28.76 -34.07
N TYR A 294 11.15 -28.33 -35.27
CA TYR A 294 10.83 -26.97 -35.71
C TYR A 294 9.34 -26.86 -36.12
N ALA A 295 8.66 -25.75 -35.80
CA ALA A 295 7.50 -25.14 -36.49
C ALA A 295 6.99 -23.96 -35.61
N GLY A 296 6.93 -22.68 -35.96
CA GLY A 296 6.55 -22.01 -37.21
C GLY A 296 5.02 -22.05 -37.35
N PHE A 297 4.21 -20.99 -37.51
CA PHE A 297 4.40 -19.57 -37.82
C PHE A 297 3.06 -18.83 -37.62
N ARG A 298 3.13 -17.48 -37.56
CA ARG A 298 2.10 -16.43 -37.66
C ARG A 298 1.52 -15.88 -36.35
#